data_AF-A0A1Y4F9P8-F1
#
_entry.id   AF-A0A1Y4F9P8-F1
#
_cell.length_a   1.000
_cell.length_b   1.000
_cell.length_c   1.000
_cell.angle_alpha   90.00
_cell.angle_beta   90.00
_cell.angle_gamma   90.00
#
_symmetry.space_group_name_H-M   'P 1'
#
loop_
_entity.id
_entity.type
_entity.pdbx_description
1 polymer ?
#
loop_
_entity_poly.entity_id
_entity_poly.type
_entity_poly.pdbx_seq_one_letter_code
_entity_poly.pdbx_strand_id
1 'polypeptide(L)'
;MISKEMLQRGYDNGVVKLISSPNEDGVVCSIGGNWFYFDGTMAEDATPESYAKMIPKQMILAEIFAVLQDFYKDGEELREEYDYYEAVLIEQGC
;
A
#
# COMPACT_ATOMS: atom_id res chain seq x y z
N MET A 1 15.40 -0.33 -1.55
CA MET A 1 14.43 -1.16 -0.81
C MET A 1 13.51 -0.24 0.00
N ILE A 2 12.21 -0.29 -0.27
CA ILE A 2 11.17 0.42 0.49
C ILE A 2 11.29 0.05 1.98
N SER A 3 11.37 1.07 2.84
CA SER A 3 11.43 0.91 4.29
C SER A 3 10.08 1.22 4.95
N LYS A 4 9.90 0.79 6.20
CA LYS A 4 8.72 1.16 7.00
C LYS A 4 8.62 2.67 7.20
N GLU A 5 9.75 3.36 7.30
CA GLU A 5 9.78 4.82 7.46
C GLU A 5 9.32 5.55 6.20
N MET A 6 9.74 5.07 5.02
CA MET A 6 9.26 5.60 3.73
C MET A 6 7.74 5.42 3.61
N LEU A 7 7.21 4.25 3.96
CA LEU A 7 5.76 4.03 3.94
C LEU A 7 5.01 4.91 4.94
N GLN A 8 5.54 5.06 6.16
CA GLN A 8 4.95 5.90 7.18
C GLN A 8 4.85 7.36 6.70
N ARG A 9 5.95 7.91 6.18
CA ARG A 9 5.99 9.28 5.63
C ARG A 9 5.10 9.41 4.39
N GLY A 10 5.15 8.43 3.50
CA GLY A 10 4.29 8.34 2.32
C GLY A 10 2.80 8.30 2.68
N TYR A 11 2.42 7.63 3.76
CA TYR A 11 1.04 7.63 4.23
C TYR A 11 0.65 8.95 4.89
N ASP A 12 1.57 9.56 5.65
CA ASP A 12 1.36 10.86 6.31
C ASP A 12 1.23 12.03 5.32
N ASN A 13 1.98 12.01 4.23
CA ASN A 13 1.94 13.04 3.18
C ASN A 13 0.94 12.72 2.06
N GLY A 14 0.29 11.55 2.10
CA GLY A 14 -0.70 11.12 1.13
C GLY A 14 -0.12 10.65 -0.21
N VAL A 15 1.13 10.20 -0.29
CA VAL A 15 1.68 9.47 -1.44
C VAL A 15 1.18 8.01 -1.44
N VAL A 16 1.13 7.40 -0.25
CA VAL A 16 0.52 6.09 0.02
C VAL A 16 -0.91 6.34 0.49
N LYS A 17 -1.90 5.76 -0.18
CA LYS A 17 -3.32 5.98 0.13
C LYS A 17 -4.08 4.67 0.18
N LEU A 18 -5.13 4.67 0.99
CA LEU A 18 -6.22 3.71 0.85
C LEU A 18 -7.23 4.26 -0.15
N ILE A 19 -7.57 3.47 -1.17
CA ILE A 19 -8.60 3.81 -2.15
C ILE A 19 -9.60 2.64 -2.26
N SER A 20 -10.78 2.92 -2.79
CA SER A 20 -11.72 1.84 -3.14
C SER A 20 -11.09 0.99 -4.24
N SER A 21 -11.21 -0.33 -4.12
CA SER A 21 -10.77 -1.25 -5.16
C SER A 21 -11.44 -0.90 -6.49
N PRO A 22 -10.68 -0.77 -7.59
CA PRO A 22 -11.26 -0.53 -8.91
C PRO A 22 -12.00 -1.75 -9.49
N ASN A 23 -11.72 -2.95 -8.97
CA ASN A 23 -12.18 -4.21 -9.56
C ASN A 23 -13.35 -4.84 -8.80
N GLU A 24 -13.46 -4.62 -7.50
CA GLU A 24 -14.47 -5.25 -6.64
C GLU A 24 -14.78 -4.37 -5.42
N ASP A 25 -15.68 -4.84 -4.56
CA ASP A 25 -15.93 -4.17 -3.29
C ASP A 25 -14.70 -4.30 -2.38
N GLY A 26 -14.32 -3.17 -1.78
CA GLY A 26 -13.33 -3.13 -0.73
C GLY A 26 -12.22 -2.10 -0.90
N VAL A 27 -11.11 -2.29 -0.17
CA VAL A 27 -10.03 -1.29 -0.04
C VAL A 27 -8.69 -1.85 -0.53
N VAL A 28 -7.99 -1.07 -1.35
CA VAL A 28 -6.64 -1.36 -1.85
C VAL A 28 -5.66 -0.25 -1.49
N CYS A 29 -4.37 -0.58 -1.50
CA CYS A 29 -3.30 0.39 -1.31
C CYS A 29 -2.92 0.97 -2.67
N SER A 30 -2.85 2.29 -2.76
CA SER A 30 -2.34 3.01 -3.93
C SER A 30 -1.07 3.76 -3.58
N ILE A 31 -0.08 3.66 -4.47
CA ILE A 31 1.17 4.41 -4.41
C ILE A 31 1.39 4.97 -5.82
N GLY A 32 1.37 6.29 -5.96
CA GLY A 32 1.43 6.93 -7.27
C GLY A 32 0.15 6.69 -8.08
N GLY A 33 0.30 6.15 -9.29
CA GLY A 33 -0.80 5.84 -10.22
C GLY A 33 -1.25 4.37 -10.19
N ASN A 34 -0.50 3.48 -9.53
CA ASN A 34 -0.82 2.06 -9.42
C ASN A 34 -1.41 1.74 -8.04
N TRP A 35 -1.88 0.51 -7.89
CA TRP A 35 -2.52 0.01 -6.69
C TRP A 35 -2.33 -1.51 -6.57
N PHE A 36 -2.41 -2.01 -5.34
CA PHE A 36 -2.33 -3.44 -5.03
C PHE A 36 -3.20 -3.79 -3.83
N TYR A 37 -3.65 -5.03 -3.79
CA TYR A 37 -4.35 -5.59 -2.64
C TYR A 37 -3.39 -5.77 -1.47
N PHE A 38 -3.86 -5.41 -0.28
CA PHE A 38 -3.17 -5.72 0.97
C PHE A 38 -4.15 -6.48 1.86
N ASP A 39 -3.67 -7.61 2.39
CA ASP A 39 -4.51 -8.65 2.99
C ASP A 39 -5.12 -8.15 4.31
N GLY A 40 -6.36 -7.69 4.21
CA GLY A 40 -7.22 -7.44 5.35
C GLY A 40 -8.61 -7.96 5.01
N THR A 41 -9.04 -9.06 5.64
CA THR A 41 -10.42 -9.59 5.51
C THR A 41 -11.51 -8.56 5.83
N MET A 42 -11.17 -7.48 6.55
CA MET A 42 -12.06 -6.34 6.83
C MET A 42 -12.11 -5.32 5.68
N ALA A 43 -11.27 -5.46 4.65
CA ALA A 43 -11.19 -4.55 3.53
C ALA A 43 -12.34 -4.78 2.55
N GLU A 44 -12.81 -6.01 2.36
CA GLU A 44 -13.78 -6.44 1.34
C GLU A 44 -15.14 -5.72 1.42
N ASP A 45 -15.59 -5.34 2.64
CA ASP A 45 -16.89 -4.67 2.85
C ASP A 45 -16.76 -3.19 3.31
N ALA A 46 -15.54 -2.63 3.27
CA ALA A 46 -15.26 -1.32 3.83
C ALA A 46 -15.00 -0.24 2.78
N THR A 47 -15.41 1.00 3.07
CA THR A 47 -14.84 2.18 2.41
C THR A 47 -13.45 2.49 3.00
N PRO A 48 -12.54 3.15 2.25
CA PRO A 48 -11.23 3.54 2.77
C PRO A 48 -11.29 4.30 4.09
N GLU A 49 -12.26 5.23 4.22
CA GLU A 49 -12.48 6.01 5.43
C GLU A 49 -12.95 5.15 6.61
N SER A 50 -13.82 4.17 6.35
CA SER A 50 -14.32 3.26 7.38
C SER A 50 -13.21 2.31 7.83
N TYR A 51 -12.45 1.74 6.89
CA TYR A 51 -11.31 0.87 7.17
C TYR A 51 -10.25 1.58 8.02
N ALA A 52 -9.87 2.80 7.64
CA ALA A 52 -8.90 3.62 8.38
C ALA A 52 -9.36 4.01 9.80
N LYS A 53 -10.67 4.02 10.07
CA LYS A 53 -11.23 4.23 11.43
C LYS A 53 -11.27 2.96 12.27
N MET A 54 -11.45 1.80 11.63
CA MET A 54 -11.56 0.51 12.31
C MET A 54 -10.19 -0.08 12.67
N ILE A 55 -9.22 0.08 11.78
CA ILE A 55 -7.92 -0.58 11.89
C ILE A 55 -6.86 0.43 12.34
N PRO A 56 -6.03 0.10 13.36
CA PRO A 56 -4.92 0.96 13.74
C PRO A 56 -3.98 1.18 12.57
N LYS A 57 -3.62 2.44 12.30
CA LYS A 57 -2.70 2.82 11.22
C LYS A 57 -1.45 1.93 11.11
N GLN A 58 -0.85 1.55 12.24
CA GLN A 58 0.36 0.73 12.22
C GLN A 58 0.12 -0.71 11.76
N MET A 59 -1.09 -1.25 11.94
CA MET A 59 -1.47 -2.55 11.39
C MET A 59 -1.62 -2.46 9.86
N ILE A 60 -2.30 -1.41 9.38
CA ILE A 60 -2.45 -1.11 7.94
C ILE A 60 -1.07 -1.02 7.28
N LEU A 61 -0.16 -0.22 7.84
CA LEU A 61 1.19 -0.06 7.31
C LEU A 61 2.02 -1.36 7.39
N ALA A 62 1.76 -2.21 8.38
CA ALA A 62 2.43 -3.51 8.48
C ALA A 62 1.97 -4.49 7.38
N GLU A 63 0.66 -4.51 7.07
CA GLU A 63 0.09 -5.32 5.98
C GLU A 63 0.61 -4.85 4.62
N ILE A 64 0.55 -3.55 4.35
CA ILE A 64 1.12 -2.94 3.13
C ILE A 64 2.60 -3.29 2.99
N PHE A 65 3.37 -3.15 4.07
CA PHE A 65 4.79 -3.48 4.04
C PHE A 65 5.05 -4.96 3.77
N ALA A 66 4.24 -5.86 4.34
CA ALA A 66 4.38 -7.31 4.12
C ALA A 66 4.22 -7.65 2.62
N VAL A 67 3.17 -7.15 1.98
CA VAL A 67 2.94 -7.38 0.55
C VAL A 67 4.07 -6.82 -0.32
N LEU A 68 4.57 -5.62 -0.02
CA LEU A 68 5.71 -5.06 -0.74
C LEU A 68 7.00 -5.88 -0.55
N GLN A 69 7.18 -6.52 0.62
CA GLN A 69 8.29 -7.44 0.81
C GLN A 69 8.14 -8.73 0.01
N ASP A 70 6.90 -9.16 -0.24
CA ASP A 70 6.63 -10.32 -1.09
C ASP A 70 6.87 -9.96 -2.56
N PHE A 71 6.44 -8.77 -3.02
CA PHE A 71 6.76 -8.26 -4.37
C PHE A 71 8.27 -8.18 -4.61
N TYR A 72 9.04 -7.78 -3.58
CA TYR A 72 10.49 -7.74 -3.65
C TYR A 72 11.13 -9.14 -3.74
N LYS A 73 10.51 -10.17 -3.15
CA LYS A 73 11.04 -11.54 -3.08
C LYS A 73 10.58 -12.45 -4.21
N ASP A 74 9.40 -12.23 -4.78
CA ASP A 74 8.74 -13.10 -5.78
C ASP A 74 9.46 -13.12 -7.14
N GLY A 75 10.62 -12.47 -7.27
CA GLY A 75 11.46 -12.53 -8.47
C GLY A 75 10.95 -11.57 -9.54
N GLU A 76 10.98 -11.97 -10.82
CA GLU A 76 10.77 -11.05 -11.94
C GLU A 76 9.32 -10.58 -12.13
N GLU A 77 8.30 -11.38 -11.74
CA GLU A 77 6.89 -11.08 -12.07
C GLU A 77 6.38 -9.79 -11.41
N LEU A 78 6.77 -9.52 -10.17
CA LEU A 78 6.34 -8.33 -9.40
C LEU A 78 7.49 -7.34 -9.15
N ARG A 79 8.68 -7.60 -9.74
CA ARG A 79 9.85 -6.73 -9.56
C ARG A 79 9.63 -5.35 -10.15
N GLU A 80 9.12 -5.28 -11.38
CA GLU A 80 8.91 -4.00 -12.07
C GLU A 80 7.90 -3.13 -11.32
N GLU A 81 6.86 -3.76 -10.76
CA GLU A 81 5.86 -3.08 -9.95
C GLU A 81 6.44 -2.59 -8.61
N TYR A 82 7.26 -3.40 -7.95
CA TYR A 82 8.01 -2.96 -6.77
C TYR A 82 8.92 -1.76 -7.06
N ASP A 83 9.67 -1.83 -8.17
CA ASP A 83 10.60 -0.77 -8.60
C ASP A 83 9.86 0.54 -8.88
N TYR A 84 8.67 0.45 -9.48
CA TYR A 84 7.78 1.59 -9.65
C TYR A 84 7.41 2.24 -8.31
N TYR A 85 6.94 1.45 -7.33
CA TYR A 85 6.56 2.00 -6.02
C TYR A 85 7.75 2.60 -5.26
N GLU A 86 8.92 1.95 -5.36
CA GLU A 86 10.15 2.47 -4.77
C GLU A 86 10.54 3.82 -5.38
N ALA A 87 10.51 3.93 -6.72
CA ALA A 87 10.82 5.17 -7.42
C ALA A 87 9.87 6.30 -7.01
N VAL A 88 8.55 6.04 -6.97
CA VAL A 88 7.54 7.03 -6.55
C VAL A 88 7.82 7.55 -5.14
N LEU A 89 8.10 6.66 -4.18
CA LEU A 89 8.37 7.06 -2.79
C LEU A 89 9.66 7.90 -2.69
N ILE A 90 10.72 7.51 -3.41
CA ILE A 90 11.99 8.26 -3.45
C ILE A 90 11.80 9.65 -4.07
N GLU A 91 11.12 9.74 -5.21
CA GLU A 91 10.88 11.01 -5.92
C GLU A 91 10.04 12.00 -5.08
N GLN A 92 9.12 11.48 -4.26
CA GLN A 92 8.30 12.28 -3.35
C GLN A 92 9.00 12.58 -2.01
N GLY A 93 10.26 12.18 -1.83
CA GLY A 93 11.04 12.44 -0.62
C GLY A 93 10.51 11.73 0.62
N CYS A 94 9.89 10.56 0.44
CA CYS A 94 9.44 9.70 1.53
C CYS A 94 10.64 9.01 2.19
#